data_AF-A0A535MHJ7-F1
#
_entry.id   AF-A0A535MHJ7-F1
#
_cell.length_a   1.000
_cell.length_b   1.000
_cell.length_c   1.000
_cell.angle_alpha   90.00
_cell.angle_beta   90.00
_cell.angle_gamma   90.00
#
_symmetry.space_group_name_H-M   'P 1'
#
loop_
_entity.id
_entity.type
_entity.pdbx_description
1 polymer ?
#
loop_
_entity_poly.entity_id
_entity_poly.type
_entity_poly.pdbx_seq_one_letter_code
_entity_poly.pdbx_strand_id
1 'polypeptide(L)'
;MSEPFLGEIKVISWNFPPKGWAFCNGLQGRVPVHMGDGLSIGQAGGEATHTLNLSELPAHTHLVTTGSAAADQASPGGNYVASAGRAGFAPTPDGVLLAGSVGSVGGSQPHENQSPYLVLNFVIALQGIFPSQN
;
A
#
# COMPACT_ATOMS: atom_id res chain seq x y z
N MET A 1 -9.03 -37.65 -15.98
CA MET A 1 -8.51 -36.35 -16.46
C MET A 1 -8.04 -36.57 -17.88
N SER A 2 -8.33 -35.65 -18.79
CA SER A 2 -7.74 -35.66 -20.13
C SER A 2 -6.22 -35.55 -20.04
N GLU A 3 -5.51 -36.08 -21.04
CA GLU A 3 -4.07 -35.88 -21.23
C GLU A 3 -3.77 -34.36 -21.21
N PRO A 4 -2.83 -33.87 -20.38
CA PRO A 4 -2.47 -32.45 -20.36
C PRO A 4 -1.67 -32.06 -21.61
N PHE A 5 -1.58 -30.75 -21.88
CA PHE A 5 -0.59 -30.25 -22.84
C PHE A 5 0.79 -30.13 -22.19
N LEU A 6 1.86 -30.37 -22.95
CA LEU A 6 3.23 -30.13 -22.48
C LEU A 6 3.39 -28.65 -22.09
N GLY A 7 3.86 -28.39 -20.87
CA GLY A 7 4.01 -27.03 -20.34
C GLY A 7 2.74 -26.41 -19.75
N GLU A 8 1.62 -27.14 -19.70
CA GLU A 8 0.39 -26.67 -19.05
C GLU A 8 0.63 -26.40 -17.56
N ILE A 9 0.17 -25.24 -17.07
CA ILE A 9 0.26 -24.85 -15.66
C ILE A 9 -1.09 -25.06 -14.98
N LYS A 10 -1.09 -25.71 -13.81
CA LYS A 10 -2.28 -25.91 -12.96
C LYS A 10 -2.04 -25.48 -11.52
N VAL A 11 -3.12 -25.15 -10.83
CA VAL A 11 -3.15 -24.89 -9.39
C VAL A 11 -3.60 -26.16 -8.66
N ILE A 12 -2.92 -26.51 -7.58
CA ILE A 12 -3.26 -27.64 -6.72
C ILE A 12 -3.19 -27.24 -5.24
N SER A 13 -3.93 -27.95 -4.39
CA SER A 13 -3.99 -27.72 -2.94
C SER A 13 -3.09 -28.65 -2.12
N TRP A 14 -2.56 -29.73 -2.72
CA TRP A 14 -1.68 -30.69 -2.06
C TRP A 14 -0.21 -30.29 -2.16
N ASN A 15 0.64 -30.89 -1.32
CA ASN A 15 2.04 -30.52 -1.12
C ASN A 15 3.05 -31.36 -1.93
N PHE A 16 2.62 -32.10 -2.95
CA PHE A 16 3.50 -32.86 -3.84
C PHE A 16 3.07 -32.71 -5.30
N PRO A 17 4.02 -32.65 -6.26
CA PRO A 17 3.67 -32.66 -7.67
C PRO A 17 3.31 -34.09 -8.10
N PRO A 18 2.22 -34.30 -8.86
CA PRO A 18 1.92 -35.60 -9.44
C PRO A 18 3.05 -36.10 -10.36
N LYS A 19 3.08 -37.42 -10.63
CA LYS A 19 4.02 -37.98 -11.61
C LYS A 19 3.86 -37.28 -12.96
N GLY A 20 4.98 -36.88 -13.57
CA GLY A 20 4.99 -36.15 -14.84
C GLY A 20 4.79 -34.63 -14.69
N TRP A 21 4.76 -34.11 -13.46
CA TRP A 21 4.67 -32.68 -13.16
C TRP A 21 5.84 -32.21 -12.28
N ALA A 22 6.12 -30.91 -12.29
CA ALA A 22 7.05 -30.25 -11.38
C ALA A 22 6.40 -29.01 -10.76
N PHE A 23 6.91 -28.56 -9.60
CA PHE A 23 6.51 -27.27 -9.05
C PHE A 23 7.03 -26.10 -9.91
N CYS A 24 6.22 -25.06 -10.04
CA CYS A 24 6.61 -23.82 -10.69
C CYS A 24 7.43 -22.94 -9.74
N ASN A 25 8.72 -23.24 -9.57
CA ASN A 25 9.60 -22.52 -8.64
C ASN A 25 9.68 -21.00 -8.91
N GLY A 26 9.47 -20.57 -10.16
CA GLY A 26 9.43 -19.14 -10.52
C GLY A 26 8.19 -18.38 -10.04
N LEU A 27 7.13 -19.07 -9.58
CA LEU A 27 5.85 -18.48 -9.14
C LEU A 27 5.68 -18.43 -7.61
N GLN A 28 6.69 -18.82 -6.84
CA GLN A 28 6.63 -18.77 -5.39
C GLN A 28 6.49 -17.33 -4.89
N GLY A 29 5.48 -17.07 -4.05
CA GLY A 29 5.19 -15.73 -3.53
C GLY A 29 4.73 -14.73 -4.60
N ARG A 30 4.24 -15.22 -5.75
CA ARG A 30 3.78 -14.37 -6.87
C ARG A 30 2.34 -14.69 -7.24
N VAL A 31 1.63 -13.66 -7.69
CA VAL A 31 0.31 -13.79 -8.31
C VAL A 31 0.49 -13.72 -9.83
N PRO A 32 0.03 -14.72 -10.61
CA PRO A 32 0.08 -14.65 -12.06
C PRO A 32 -0.83 -13.55 -12.61
N VAL A 33 -0.34 -12.82 -13.60
CA VAL A 33 -1.10 -11.83 -14.36
C VAL A 33 -1.05 -12.21 -15.84
N HIS A 34 -2.16 -12.00 -16.56
CA HIS A 34 -2.23 -12.30 -17.99
C HIS A 34 -1.22 -11.44 -18.77
N MET A 35 -0.64 -12.02 -19.83
CA MET A 35 0.19 -11.25 -20.75
C MET A 35 -0.67 -10.25 -21.54
N GLY A 36 -0.12 -9.09 -21.88
CA GLY A 36 -0.86 -8.02 -22.54
C GLY A 36 -0.65 -6.67 -21.87
N ASP A 37 -1.08 -5.59 -22.53
CA ASP A 37 -0.93 -4.21 -22.03
C ASP A 37 0.49 -3.85 -21.56
N GLY A 38 1.50 -4.29 -22.33
CA GLY A 38 2.92 -4.08 -22.01
C GLY A 38 3.55 -5.13 -21.08
N LEU A 39 2.80 -6.10 -20.58
CA LEU A 39 3.32 -7.22 -19.79
C LEU A 39 3.71 -8.40 -20.68
N SER A 40 4.99 -8.79 -20.58
CA SER A 40 5.55 -9.97 -21.26
C SER A 40 5.50 -11.21 -20.38
N ILE A 41 5.40 -12.40 -20.98
CA ILE A 41 5.46 -13.67 -20.24
C ILE A 41 6.79 -13.76 -19.47
N GLY A 42 6.70 -14.12 -18.18
CA GLY A 42 7.85 -14.23 -17.29
C GLY A 42 8.34 -12.91 -16.70
N GLN A 43 7.75 -11.77 -17.07
CA GLN A 43 8.03 -10.49 -16.44
C GLN A 43 7.62 -10.54 -14.96
N ALA A 44 8.53 -10.12 -14.08
CA ALA A 44 8.29 -9.98 -12.66
C ALA A 44 8.05 -8.50 -12.32
N GLY A 45 7.14 -8.23 -11.37
CA GLY A 45 6.85 -6.90 -10.86
C GLY A 45 6.01 -6.96 -9.58
N GLY A 46 5.50 -5.80 -9.17
CA GLY A 46 4.72 -5.62 -7.94
C GLY A 46 5.57 -5.45 -6.69
N GLU A 47 4.91 -5.07 -5.60
CA GLU A 47 5.50 -4.88 -4.27
C GLU A 47 4.57 -5.46 -3.21
N ALA A 48 5.12 -6.11 -2.18
CA ALA A 48 4.32 -6.65 -1.07
C ALA A 48 3.85 -5.54 -0.13
N THR A 49 4.69 -4.52 0.06
CA THR A 49 4.39 -3.36 0.90
C THR A 49 4.80 -2.10 0.18
N HIS A 50 4.01 -1.03 0.34
CA HIS A 50 4.26 0.26 -0.27
C HIS A 50 4.46 1.34 0.79
N THR A 51 5.49 2.16 0.65
CA THR A 51 5.69 3.35 1.47
C THR A 51 5.31 4.57 0.64
N LEU A 52 4.30 5.30 1.08
CA LEU A 52 3.85 6.51 0.39
C LEU A 52 4.98 7.53 0.28
N ASN A 53 5.17 8.05 -0.94
CA ASN A 53 6.02 9.18 -1.23
C ASN A 53 5.23 10.50 -1.15
N LEU A 54 5.95 11.63 -1.21
CA LEU A 54 5.32 12.95 -1.11
C LEU A 54 4.37 13.24 -2.29
N SER A 55 4.60 12.68 -3.47
CA SER A 55 3.71 12.84 -4.63
C SER A 55 2.39 12.07 -4.51
N GLU A 56 2.33 11.04 -3.67
CA GLU A 56 1.13 10.25 -3.39
C GLU A 56 0.30 10.84 -2.24
N LEU A 57 0.80 11.88 -1.59
CA LEU A 57 0.12 12.59 -0.52
C LEU A 57 -0.45 13.92 -1.01
N PRO A 58 -1.76 14.16 -0.91
CA PRO A 58 -2.33 15.47 -1.15
C PRO A 58 -1.69 16.52 -0.22
N ALA A 59 -1.28 17.65 -0.80
CA ALA A 59 -0.82 18.79 -0.02
C ALA A 59 -1.95 19.25 0.91
N HIS A 60 -1.67 19.28 2.21
CA HIS A 60 -2.58 19.82 3.21
C HIS A 60 -1.80 20.75 4.12
N THR A 61 -2.48 21.74 4.68
CA THR A 61 -1.89 22.71 5.60
C THR A 61 -2.63 22.65 6.92
N HIS A 62 -1.88 22.65 8.02
CA HIS A 62 -2.44 22.81 9.36
C HIS A 62 -2.37 24.28 9.70
N LEU A 63 -3.47 24.99 9.50
CA LEU A 63 -3.58 26.38 9.93
C LEU A 63 -4.08 26.38 11.38
N VAL A 64 -3.27 26.88 12.30
CA VAL A 64 -3.72 27.22 13.66
C VAL A 64 -3.73 28.73 13.78
N THR A 65 -4.92 29.29 13.95
CA THR A 65 -5.12 30.73 14.20
C THR A 65 -4.94 31.03 15.68
N THR A 66 -4.25 32.13 15.98
CA THR A 66 -3.98 32.60 17.35
C THR A 66 -4.43 34.03 17.55
N GLY A 67 -4.59 34.41 18.82
CA GLY A 67 -4.80 35.79 19.26
C GLY A 67 -3.54 36.36 19.92
N SER A 68 -3.27 37.64 19.72
CA SER A 68 -2.24 38.43 20.39
C SER A 68 -2.76 39.11 21.66
N ALA A 69 -4.08 39.06 21.86
CA ALA A 69 -4.75 39.47 23.09
C ALA A 69 -4.23 38.68 24.30
N ALA A 70 -4.28 39.32 25.48
CA ALA A 70 -4.05 38.63 26.74
C ALA A 70 -5.11 37.55 26.95
N ALA A 71 -4.71 36.41 27.52
CA ALA A 71 -5.64 35.35 27.85
C ALA A 71 -6.69 35.84 28.87
N ASP A 72 -7.97 35.84 28.48
CA ASP A 72 -9.11 36.22 29.31
C ASP A 72 -10.18 35.13 29.42
N GLN A 73 -10.04 34.04 28.64
CA GLN A 73 -10.91 32.86 28.69
C GLN A 73 -10.16 31.64 29.22
N ALA A 74 -10.83 30.88 30.08
CA ALA A 74 -10.33 29.60 30.61
C ALA A 74 -10.67 28.40 29.73
N SER A 75 -11.65 28.53 28.82
CA SER A 75 -12.15 27.45 27.96
C SER A 75 -11.74 27.63 26.49
N PRO A 76 -11.36 26.55 25.79
CA PRO A 76 -11.11 26.58 24.35
C PRO A 76 -12.38 26.68 23.49
N GLY A 77 -13.58 26.46 24.06
CA GLY A 77 -14.82 26.43 23.29
C GLY A 77 -15.11 27.76 22.59
N GLY A 78 -14.88 27.83 21.27
CA GLY A 78 -15.08 29.03 20.45
C GLY A 78 -13.98 30.10 20.57
N ASN A 79 -12.89 29.81 21.28
CA ASN A 79 -11.78 30.75 21.51
C ASN A 79 -10.48 30.25 20.86
N TYR A 80 -9.53 31.17 20.65
CA TYR A 80 -8.23 30.92 20.03
C TYR A 80 -7.13 30.95 21.08
N VAL A 81 -5.99 30.30 20.79
CA VAL A 81 -4.82 30.32 21.68
C VAL A 81 -4.29 31.76 21.78
N ALA A 82 -4.15 32.28 22.99
CA ALA A 82 -3.63 33.63 23.26
C ALA A 82 -2.10 33.62 23.40
N SER A 83 -1.42 34.68 22.95
CA SER A 83 0.06 34.77 22.99
C SER A 83 0.63 35.70 24.07
N ALA A 84 -0.19 36.52 24.75
CA ALA A 84 0.30 37.50 25.73
C ALA A 84 0.17 37.03 27.20
N GLY A 85 1.32 36.79 27.84
CA GLY A 85 1.53 36.85 29.30
C GLY A 85 1.00 35.69 30.16
N ARG A 86 0.07 34.86 29.67
CA ARG A 86 -0.42 33.64 30.32
C ARG A 86 -0.86 32.60 29.30
N ALA A 87 -0.74 31.31 29.64
CA ALA A 87 -1.39 30.24 28.89
C ALA A 87 -2.91 30.34 29.06
N GLY A 88 -3.65 30.50 27.97
CA GLY A 88 -5.11 30.56 27.97
C GLY A 88 -5.67 30.91 26.59
N PHE A 89 -6.94 31.30 26.55
CA PHE A 89 -7.65 31.55 25.29
C PHE A 89 -8.20 32.97 25.21
N ALA A 90 -8.45 33.44 23.99
CA ALA A 90 -9.07 34.73 23.69
C ALA A 90 -10.09 34.60 22.54
N PRO A 91 -11.16 35.41 22.50
CA PRO A 91 -12.26 35.25 21.54
C PRO A 91 -11.95 35.75 20.13
N THR A 92 -10.91 36.56 19.94
CA THR A 92 -10.57 37.18 18.65
C THR A 92 -9.25 36.62 18.10
N PRO A 93 -9.25 36.08 16.87
CA PRO A 93 -8.03 35.70 16.18
C PRO A 93 -7.43 36.93 15.50
N ASP A 94 -6.13 37.11 15.57
CA ASP A 94 -5.41 38.22 14.92
C ASP A 94 -4.00 37.82 14.43
N GLY A 95 -3.65 36.54 14.53
CA GLY A 95 -2.37 36.00 14.09
C GLY A 95 -2.46 34.55 13.61
N VAL A 96 -1.39 34.12 12.94
CA VAL A 96 -1.15 32.73 12.58
C VAL A 96 -0.01 32.21 13.46
N LEU A 97 -0.12 31.00 13.97
CA LEU A 97 0.95 30.38 14.77
C LEU A 97 2.26 30.31 13.96
N LEU A 98 3.38 30.49 14.66
CA LEU A 98 4.73 30.40 14.09
C LEU A 98 4.93 29.03 13.40
N ALA A 99 5.58 28.99 12.23
CA ALA A 99 5.77 27.80 11.39
C ALA A 99 6.43 26.56 12.06
N GLY A 100 6.90 26.68 13.32
CA GLY A 100 7.45 25.58 14.13
C GLY A 100 6.49 24.98 15.16
N SER A 101 5.23 25.43 15.25
CA SER A 101 4.26 24.88 16.20
C SER A 101 3.58 23.60 15.75
N VAL A 102 3.75 23.23 14.48
CA VAL A 102 3.29 21.96 13.91
C VAL A 102 4.51 21.18 13.44
N GLY A 103 4.61 19.93 13.90
CA GLY A 103 5.64 19.00 13.44
C GLY A 103 5.10 18.08 12.35
N SER A 104 5.98 17.56 11.51
CA SER A 104 5.63 16.41 10.67
C SER A 104 5.52 15.15 11.54
N VAL A 105 4.48 14.37 11.30
CA VAL A 105 4.20 13.09 11.95
C VAL A 105 3.92 12.08 10.84
N GLY A 106 4.33 10.81 11.02
CA GLY A 106 3.97 9.74 10.10
C GLY A 106 5.07 8.75 9.75
N GLY A 107 6.33 8.97 10.14
CA GLY A 107 7.40 7.96 10.19
C GLY A 107 7.71 7.14 8.93
N SER A 108 7.10 7.48 7.78
CA SER A 108 7.18 6.77 6.49
C SER A 108 7.04 5.24 6.61
N GLN A 109 6.14 4.77 7.48
CA GLN A 109 5.94 3.33 7.64
C GLN A 109 5.23 2.75 6.40
N PRO A 110 5.72 1.62 5.86
CA PRO A 110 5.07 0.95 4.76
C PRO A 110 3.70 0.39 5.18
N HIS A 111 2.75 0.37 4.25
CA HIS A 111 1.49 -0.35 4.41
C HIS A 111 1.49 -1.61 3.54
N GLU A 112 0.65 -2.58 3.91
CA GLU A 112 0.39 -3.78 3.12
C GLU A 112 -0.18 -3.38 1.75
N ASN A 113 0.35 -3.97 0.67
CA ASN A 113 -0.12 -3.77 -0.70
C ASN A 113 -0.61 -5.09 -1.33
N GLN A 114 -0.67 -6.17 -0.56
CA GLN A 114 -1.24 -7.43 -0.99
C GLN A 114 -2.76 -7.41 -0.83
N SER A 115 -3.49 -7.81 -1.88
CA SER A 115 -4.91 -8.14 -1.77
C SER A 115 -5.10 -9.42 -0.96
N PRO A 116 -6.31 -9.70 -0.43
CA PRO A 116 -6.56 -10.96 0.26
C PRO A 116 -6.19 -12.17 -0.60
N TYR A 117 -5.37 -13.07 -0.05
CA TYR A 117 -4.79 -14.18 -0.81
C TYR A 117 -4.92 -15.52 -0.07
N LEU A 118 -4.79 -16.60 -0.83
CA LEU A 118 -4.61 -17.96 -0.34
C LEU A 118 -3.39 -18.57 -1.04
N VAL A 119 -2.49 -19.16 -0.25
CA VAL A 119 -1.31 -19.83 -0.80
C VAL A 119 -1.69 -21.20 -1.34
N LEU A 120 -1.45 -21.40 -2.64
CA LEU A 120 -1.64 -22.67 -3.34
C LEU A 120 -0.38 -23.01 -4.14
N ASN A 121 -0.26 -24.28 -4.53
CA ASN A 121 0.88 -24.74 -5.29
C ASN A 121 0.59 -24.67 -6.79
N PHE A 122 1.52 -24.09 -7.56
CA PHE A 122 1.51 -24.15 -9.01
C PHE A 122 2.38 -25.31 -9.50
N VAL A 123 1.87 -26.07 -10.46
CA VAL A 123 2.59 -27.17 -11.10
C VAL A 123 2.58 -27.04 -12.62
N ILE A 124 3.64 -27.50 -13.27
CA ILE A 124 3.81 -27.52 -14.73
C ILE A 124 3.97 -28.95 -15.24
N ALA A 125 3.28 -29.27 -16.35
CA ALA A 125 3.36 -30.58 -16.98
C ALA A 125 4.71 -30.75 -17.71
N LEU A 126 5.46 -31.79 -17.33
CA LEU A 126 6.72 -32.20 -17.98
C LEU A 126 6.49 -33.18 -19.14
N GLN A 127 5.28 -33.72 -19.25
CA GLN A 127 4.84 -34.69 -20.25
C GLN A 127 3.39 -34.37 -20.64
N GLY A 128 3.04 -34.54 -21.93
CA GLY A 128 1.71 -34.24 -22.43
C GLY A 128 1.66 -34.13 -23.95
N ILE A 129 0.50 -33.77 -24.49
CA ILE A 129 0.31 -33.50 -25.92
C ILE A 129 1.08 -32.22 -26.28
N PHE A 130 1.86 -32.23 -27.35
CA PHE A 130 2.50 -31.00 -27.83
C PHE A 130 1.42 -30.08 -28.42
N PRO A 131 1.32 -28.80 -27.99
CA PRO A 131 0.30 -27.90 -28.50
C PRO A 131 0.51 -27.66 -30.01
N SER A 132 -0.55 -27.85 -30.80
CA SER A 132 -0.54 -27.52 -32.23
C SER A 132 -0.74 -26.01 -32.42
N GLN A 133 0.13 -25.38 -33.21
CA GLN A 133 -0.07 -24.00 -33.66
C GLN A 133 -1.14 -24.00 -34.77
N ASN A 134 -2.08 -23.06 -34.72
CA ASN A 134 -3.00 -22.76 -35.82
C ASN A 134 -2.42 -21.66 -36.70
#